data_AF-A0A9E2PM55-F1
#
_entry.id   AF-A0A9E2PM55-F1
#
_cell.length_a   1.000
_cell.length_b   1.000
_cell.length_c   1.000
_cell.angle_alpha   90.00
_cell.angle_beta   90.00
_cell.angle_gamma   90.00
#
_symmetry.space_group_name_H-M   'P 1'
#
loop_
_entity.id
_entity.type
_entity.pdbx_description
1 polymer ?
#
loop_
_entity_poly.entity_id
_entity_poly.type
_entity_poly.pdbx_seq_one_letter_code
_entity_poly.pdbx_strand_id
1 'polypeptide(L)'
;MISSVIVSALVWWWLRSSAAALTCFLMGVFIDLDHIIDFLYNSRRQLRLYRFFTAFEFEVLENIFVFLHSWEFALVWLALLLSLPEARQPVVLGLFIGFVTHLGLDNLFNRHSRWAYFLFYRLWHGFAGKYYYGAREYRHRLKRARRRG
;
A
#
# COMPACT_ATOMS: atom_id res chain seq x y z
N MET A 1 -7.20 -6.36 3.40
CA MET A 1 -8.63 -6.72 3.31
C MET A 1 -9.37 -6.78 4.66
N ILE A 2 -8.97 -7.58 5.66
CA ILE A 2 -9.65 -7.60 6.98
C ILE A 2 -9.58 -6.23 7.66
N SER A 3 -8.41 -5.59 7.61
CA SER A 3 -8.20 -4.20 8.06
C SER A 3 -9.20 -3.23 7.44
N SER A 4 -9.37 -3.28 6.11
CA SER A 4 -10.28 -2.42 5.36
C SER A 4 -11.75 -2.57 5.79
N VAL A 5 -12.18 -3.79 6.18
CA VAL A 5 -13.53 -4.05 6.72
C VAL A 5 -13.70 -3.47 8.13
N ILE A 6 -12.71 -3.66 9.00
CA ILE A 6 -12.77 -3.13 10.38
C ILE A 6 -12.79 -1.60 10.35
N VAL A 7 -11.91 -0.98 9.57
CA VAL A 7 -11.85 0.48 9.44
C VAL A 7 -13.14 1.03 8.84
N SER A 8 -13.70 0.42 7.80
CA SER A 8 -14.95 0.90 7.21
C SER A 8 -16.13 0.82 8.17
N ALA A 9 -16.20 -0.22 9.01
CA ALA A 9 -17.21 -0.33 10.07
C ALA A 9 -17.06 0.78 11.13
N LEU A 10 -15.83 1.11 11.52
CA LEU A 10 -15.55 2.22 12.44
C LEU A 10 -15.92 3.58 11.81
N VAL A 11 -15.62 3.78 10.53
CA VAL A 11 -16.00 4.99 9.78
C VAL A 11 -17.52 5.12 9.69
N TRP A 12 -18.23 4.03 9.43
CA TRP A 12 -19.70 4.02 9.44
C TRP A 12 -20.24 4.44 10.82
N TRP A 13 -19.71 3.87 11.89
CA TRP A 13 -20.14 4.18 13.25
C TRP A 13 -19.89 5.64 13.63
N TRP A 14 -18.75 6.21 13.23
CA TRP A 14 -18.35 7.57 13.55
C TRP A 14 -19.08 8.63 12.70
N LEU A 15 -19.07 8.49 11.37
CA LEU A 15 -19.65 9.47 10.44
C LEU A 15 -21.14 9.23 10.16
N ARG A 16 -21.70 8.09 10.61
CA ARG A 16 -23.09 7.67 10.35
C ARG A 16 -23.44 7.70 8.86
N SER A 17 -22.46 7.41 8.00
CA SER A 17 -22.58 7.49 6.54
C SER A 17 -22.14 6.20 5.88
N SER A 18 -23.10 5.51 5.23
CA SER A 18 -22.83 4.31 4.43
C SER A 18 -21.96 4.62 3.21
N ALA A 19 -22.11 5.82 2.62
CA ALA A 19 -21.28 6.25 1.49
C ALA A 19 -19.81 6.40 1.90
N ALA A 20 -19.53 7.01 3.06
CA ALA A 20 -18.17 7.11 3.60
C ALA A 20 -17.57 5.75 3.92
N ALA A 21 -18.36 4.85 4.53
CA ALA A 21 -17.91 3.50 4.85
C ALA A 21 -17.58 2.67 3.60
N LEU A 22 -18.46 2.69 2.59
CA LEU A 22 -18.27 1.97 1.34
C LEU A 22 -17.02 2.45 0.61
N THR A 23 -16.85 3.77 0.49
CA THR A 23 -15.69 4.37 -0.19
C THR A 23 -14.39 4.16 0.58
N CYS A 24 -14.43 4.16 1.92
CA CYS A 24 -13.30 3.75 2.75
C CYS A 24 -12.86 2.31 2.48
N PHE A 25 -13.82 1.37 2.43
CA PHE A 25 -13.53 -0.03 2.10
C PHE A 25 -12.94 -0.16 0.70
N LEU A 26 -13.60 0.45 -0.31
CA LEU A 26 -13.18 0.38 -1.70
C LEU A 26 -11.78 0.96 -1.89
N MET A 27 -11.46 2.09 -1.27
CA MET A 27 -10.14 2.70 -1.38
C MET A 27 -9.06 1.84 -0.74
N GLY A 28 -9.34 1.28 0.44
CA GLY A 28 -8.42 0.37 1.13
C GLY A 28 -8.21 -0.97 0.42
N VAL A 29 -8.93 -1.26 -0.66
CA VAL A 29 -8.68 -2.40 -1.58
C VAL A 29 -8.06 -1.91 -2.89
N PHE A 30 -8.53 -0.78 -3.41
CA PHE A 30 -8.06 -0.19 -4.67
C PHE A 30 -6.57 0.14 -4.63
N ILE A 31 -6.06 0.60 -3.48
CA ILE A 31 -4.65 0.95 -3.34
C ILE A 31 -3.71 -0.23 -3.61
N ASP A 32 -4.09 -1.44 -3.19
CA ASP A 32 -3.31 -2.68 -3.40
C ASP A 32 -3.16 -3.04 -4.89
N LEU A 33 -3.97 -2.46 -5.78
CA LEU A 33 -3.89 -2.75 -7.22
C LEU A 33 -2.57 -2.27 -7.84
N ASP A 34 -1.85 -1.33 -7.21
CA ASP A 34 -0.55 -0.89 -7.72
C ASP A 34 0.53 -1.98 -7.64
N HIS A 35 0.38 -2.97 -6.75
CA HIS A 35 1.22 -4.17 -6.69
C HIS A 35 1.12 -5.05 -7.94
N ILE A 36 0.06 -4.92 -8.74
CA ILE A 36 -0.05 -5.64 -10.02
C ILE A 36 1.13 -5.25 -10.92
N ILE A 37 1.53 -3.98 -10.94
CA ILE A 37 2.64 -3.49 -11.74
C ILE A 37 3.96 -4.14 -11.29
N ASP A 38 4.18 -4.19 -9.98
CA ASP A 38 5.35 -4.83 -9.39
C ASP A 38 5.40 -6.32 -9.76
N PHE A 39 4.27 -7.02 -9.63
CA PHE A 39 4.19 -8.43 -9.98
C PHE A 39 4.50 -8.65 -11.46
N LEU A 40 3.89 -7.89 -12.37
CA LEU A 40 4.12 -8.02 -13.81
C LEU A 40 5.59 -7.75 -14.17
N TYR A 41 6.19 -6.72 -13.57
CA TYR A 41 7.57 -6.33 -13.85
C TYR A 41 8.59 -7.38 -13.38
N ASN A 42 8.36 -7.97 -12.20
CA ASN A 42 9.27 -8.96 -11.60
C ASN A 42 9.01 -10.39 -12.11
N SER A 43 7.80 -10.69 -12.58
CA SER A 43 7.39 -12.06 -12.97
C SER A 43 7.66 -12.39 -14.44
N ARG A 44 8.66 -11.74 -15.09
CA ARG A 44 8.95 -11.70 -16.55
C ARG A 44 8.88 -13.03 -17.34
N ARG A 45 8.76 -14.19 -16.69
CA ARG A 45 8.71 -15.51 -17.34
C ARG A 45 7.52 -16.40 -16.99
N GLN A 46 6.73 -16.13 -15.94
CA GLN A 46 5.63 -17.01 -15.52
C GLN A 46 4.51 -16.27 -14.78
N LEU A 47 3.58 -15.69 -15.52
CA LEU A 47 2.37 -15.08 -14.99
C LEU A 47 1.38 -16.17 -14.55
N ARG A 48 1.38 -16.50 -13.26
CA ARG A 48 0.36 -17.38 -12.66
C ARG A 48 -0.32 -16.63 -11.53
N LEU A 49 -1.65 -16.54 -11.55
CA LEU A 49 -2.42 -15.76 -10.57
C LEU A 49 -2.16 -16.21 -9.11
N TYR A 50 -1.95 -17.50 -8.85
CA TYR A 50 -1.60 -17.96 -7.50
C TYR A 50 -0.24 -17.41 -7.01
N ARG A 51 0.67 -17.09 -7.94
CA ARG A 51 1.96 -16.47 -7.60
C ARG A 51 1.81 -15.02 -7.23
N PHE A 52 0.79 -14.31 -7.72
CA PHE A 52 0.53 -12.93 -7.32
C PHE A 52 0.37 -12.83 -5.79
N PHE A 53 -0.45 -13.71 -5.20
CA PHE A 53 -0.69 -13.73 -3.76
C PHE A 53 0.50 -14.24 -2.92
N THR A 54 1.44 -14.97 -3.53
CA THR A 54 2.59 -15.53 -2.80
C THR A 54 3.90 -14.77 -3.06
N ALA A 55 4.01 -14.01 -4.15
CA ALA A 55 5.23 -13.32 -4.53
C ALA A 55 5.66 -12.29 -3.47
N PHE A 56 4.72 -11.50 -2.96
CA PHE A 56 5.03 -10.46 -1.97
C PHE A 56 5.42 -11.04 -0.60
N GLU A 57 4.93 -12.23 -0.24
CA GLU A 57 5.28 -12.90 1.01
C GLU A 57 6.57 -13.72 0.94
N PHE A 58 6.84 -14.33 -0.22
CA PHE A 58 7.84 -15.39 -0.34
C PHE A 58 8.97 -15.10 -1.32
N GLU A 59 8.78 -14.17 -2.26
CA GLU A 59 9.79 -13.83 -3.25
C GLU A 59 10.58 -12.58 -2.83
N VAL A 60 11.75 -12.44 -3.47
CA VAL A 60 12.59 -11.25 -3.37
C VAL A 60 12.35 -10.46 -4.64
N LEU A 61 11.55 -9.39 -4.56
CA LEU A 61 11.34 -8.51 -5.70
C LEU A 61 12.57 -7.62 -5.91
N GLU A 62 13.01 -7.51 -7.16
CA GLU A 62 14.17 -6.69 -7.54
C GLU A 62 13.80 -5.21 -7.55
N ASN A 63 12.62 -4.88 -8.09
CA ASN A 63 12.08 -3.53 -8.14
C ASN A 63 10.67 -3.50 -7.54
N ILE A 64 10.38 -2.46 -6.76
CA ILE A 64 9.09 -2.25 -6.10
C ILE A 64 8.69 -0.80 -6.29
N PHE A 65 7.63 -0.58 -7.06
CA PHE A 65 7.14 0.71 -7.51
C PHE A 65 6.06 1.26 -6.60
N VAL A 66 5.01 0.47 -6.33
CA VAL A 66 3.82 0.82 -5.54
C VAL A 66 3.51 2.32 -5.48
N PHE A 67 3.14 2.91 -6.61
CA PHE A 67 3.02 4.37 -6.72
C PHE A 67 1.94 4.96 -5.81
N LEU A 68 0.86 4.22 -5.55
CA LEU A 68 -0.23 4.69 -4.70
C LEU A 68 0.14 4.63 -3.22
N HIS A 69 1.03 3.72 -2.82
CA HIS A 69 1.61 3.67 -1.47
C HIS A 69 2.61 4.82 -1.25
N SER A 70 2.08 6.03 -1.11
CA SER A 70 2.80 7.29 -1.08
C SER A 70 2.26 8.20 0.01
N TRP A 71 3.09 8.44 1.06
CA TRP A 71 2.77 9.43 2.08
C TRP A 71 2.70 10.85 1.51
N GLU A 72 3.44 11.13 0.44
CA GLU A 72 3.36 12.40 -0.27
C GLU A 72 1.96 12.63 -0.85
N PHE A 73 1.32 11.60 -1.43
CA PHE A 73 -0.07 11.71 -1.87
C PHE A 73 -1.05 11.89 -0.71
N ALA A 74 -0.83 11.23 0.43
CA ALA A 74 -1.63 11.47 1.64
C ALA A 74 -1.54 12.94 2.09
N LEU A 75 -0.34 13.54 2.06
CA LEU A 75 -0.13 14.93 2.46
C LEU A 75 -0.78 15.91 1.49
N VAL A 76 -0.65 15.69 0.19
CA VAL A 76 -1.34 16.51 -0.84
C VAL A 76 -2.85 16.44 -0.66
N TRP A 77 -3.40 15.24 -0.47
CA TRP A 77 -4.84 15.08 -0.25
C TRP A 77 -5.30 15.74 1.05
N LEU A 78 -4.55 15.59 2.14
CA LEU A 78 -4.84 16.29 3.39
C LEU A 78 -4.87 17.80 3.20
N ALA A 79 -3.88 18.36 2.48
CA ALA A 79 -3.85 19.79 2.17
C ALA A 79 -5.10 20.25 1.39
N LEU A 80 -5.57 19.44 0.43
CA LEU A 80 -6.82 19.72 -0.30
C LEU A 80 -8.05 19.70 0.62
N LEU A 81 -8.16 18.72 1.52
CA LEU A 81 -9.26 18.64 2.50
C LEU A 81 -9.28 19.85 3.46
N LEU A 82 -8.10 20.34 3.83
CA LEU A 82 -7.98 21.52 4.70
C LEU A 82 -8.31 22.81 3.95
N SER A 83 -7.91 22.91 2.69
CA SER A 83 -8.05 24.14 1.88
C SER A 83 -9.41 24.31 1.21
N LEU A 84 -10.11 23.20 0.92
CA LEU A 84 -11.38 23.21 0.17
C LEU A 84 -12.50 22.62 1.03
N PRO A 85 -13.42 23.45 1.58
CA PRO A 85 -14.56 22.97 2.35
C PRO A 85 -15.43 21.95 1.59
N GLU A 86 -15.60 22.14 0.28
CA GLU A 86 -16.37 21.28 -0.61
C GLU A 86 -15.77 19.87 -0.73
N ALA A 87 -14.48 19.71 -0.45
CA ALA A 87 -13.80 18.43 -0.46
C ALA A 87 -14.12 17.58 0.79
N ARG A 88 -14.81 18.12 1.81
CA ARG A 88 -15.13 17.40 3.06
C ARG A 88 -16.43 16.60 2.99
N GLN A 89 -16.86 16.23 1.78
CA GLN A 89 -18.02 15.38 1.58
C GLN A 89 -17.75 13.96 2.13
N PRO A 90 -18.78 13.25 2.64
CA PRO A 90 -18.59 11.93 3.26
C PRO A 90 -17.86 10.92 2.37
N VAL A 91 -18.11 10.95 1.06
CA VAL A 91 -17.41 10.10 0.07
C VAL A 91 -15.90 10.37 0.05
N VAL A 92 -15.50 11.63 -0.04
CA VAL A 92 -14.08 12.02 -0.12
C VAL A 92 -13.36 11.72 1.20
N LEU A 93 -14.03 11.98 2.33
CA LEU A 93 -13.50 11.61 3.65
C LEU A 93 -13.33 10.09 3.78
N GLY A 94 -14.31 9.32 3.32
CA GLY A 94 -14.22 7.86 3.27
C GLY A 94 -13.01 7.38 2.48
N LEU A 95 -12.84 7.86 1.24
CA LEU A 95 -11.67 7.56 0.42
C LEU A 95 -10.35 7.91 1.14
N PHE A 96 -10.24 9.13 1.69
CA PHE A 96 -9.03 9.58 2.36
C PHE A 96 -8.71 8.74 3.61
N ILE A 97 -9.70 8.44 4.45
CA ILE A 97 -9.50 7.60 5.63
C ILE A 97 -9.07 6.20 5.20
N GLY A 98 -9.72 5.61 4.19
CA GLY A 98 -9.34 4.30 3.66
C GLY A 98 -7.90 4.27 3.15
N PHE A 99 -7.47 5.33 2.44
CA PHE A 99 -6.10 5.47 1.97
C PHE A 99 -5.09 5.56 3.12
N VAL A 100 -5.26 6.54 4.03
CA VAL A 100 -4.31 6.78 5.13
C VAL A 100 -4.23 5.61 6.10
N THR A 101 -5.38 5.02 6.44
CA THR A 101 -5.39 3.88 7.36
C THR A 101 -4.75 2.65 6.73
N HIS A 102 -4.96 2.42 5.43
CA HIS A 102 -4.25 1.36 4.71
C HIS A 102 -2.73 1.58 4.77
N LEU A 103 -2.22 2.75 4.35
CA LEU A 103 -0.79 3.07 4.41
C LEU A 103 -0.22 2.91 5.82
N GLY A 104 -0.94 3.41 6.83
CA GLY A 104 -0.49 3.40 8.22
C GLY A 104 -0.39 1.99 8.80
N LEU A 105 -1.40 1.15 8.56
CA LEU A 105 -1.40 -0.23 9.02
C LEU A 105 -0.30 -1.05 8.34
N ASP A 106 -0.13 -0.87 7.04
CA ASP A 106 0.95 -1.52 6.31
C ASP A 106 2.33 -1.09 6.83
N ASN A 107 2.58 0.22 6.99
CA ASN A 107 3.84 0.71 7.55
C ASN A 107 4.14 0.16 8.95
N LEU A 108 3.11 -0.17 9.73
CA LEU A 108 3.24 -0.67 11.10
C LEU A 108 3.44 -2.19 11.16
N PHE A 109 2.73 -2.95 10.33
CA PHE A 109 2.66 -4.41 10.42
C PHE A 109 3.50 -5.13 9.36
N ASN A 110 3.76 -4.51 8.21
CA ASN A 110 4.56 -5.12 7.16
C ASN A 110 6.05 -4.98 7.43
N ARG A 111 6.80 -6.00 7.01
CA ARG A 111 8.26 -6.03 7.13
C ARG A 111 8.90 -5.34 5.93
N HIS A 112 8.99 -4.03 6.01
CA HIS A 112 9.77 -3.21 5.09
C HIS A 112 10.41 -2.03 5.82
N SER A 113 11.21 -1.24 5.11
CA SER A 113 11.79 0.00 5.63
C SER A 113 10.68 0.97 6.02
N ARG A 114 10.89 1.76 7.09
CA ARG A 114 9.97 2.85 7.46
C ARG A 114 9.82 3.91 6.35
N TRP A 115 10.79 3.97 5.45
CA TRP A 115 10.84 4.89 4.31
C TRP A 115 10.21 4.30 3.04
N ALA A 116 9.78 3.04 3.08
CA ALA A 116 9.34 2.30 1.90
C ALA A 116 8.19 3.00 1.17
N TYR A 117 7.27 3.63 1.90
CA TYR A 117 6.09 4.33 1.36
C TYR A 117 6.30 5.82 1.08
N PHE A 118 7.53 6.31 1.10
CA PHE A 118 7.86 7.64 0.57
C PHE A 118 8.25 7.51 -0.90
N LEU A 119 7.46 8.10 -1.79
CA LEU A 119 7.69 8.05 -3.23
C LEU A 119 9.04 8.67 -3.61
N PHE A 120 9.42 9.80 -3.02
CA PHE A 120 10.71 10.42 -3.31
C PHE A 120 11.88 9.58 -2.82
N TYR A 121 11.73 8.88 -1.70
CA TYR A 121 12.73 7.91 -1.23
C TYR A 121 12.88 6.76 -2.23
N ARG A 122 11.77 6.23 -2.77
CA ARG A 122 11.83 5.16 -3.79
C ARG A 122 12.45 5.65 -5.09
N LEU A 123 12.09 6.84 -5.56
CA LEU A 123 12.68 7.47 -6.75
C LEU A 123 14.18 7.66 -6.61
N TRP A 124 14.64 8.22 -5.49
CA TRP A 124 16.06 8.40 -5.19
C TRP A 124 16.87 7.10 -5.24
N HIS A 125 16.25 5.99 -4.84
CA HIS A 125 16.87 4.67 -4.83
C HIS A 125 16.55 3.82 -6.07
N GLY A 126 15.95 4.41 -7.11
CA GLY A 126 15.61 3.73 -8.36
C GLY A 126 14.67 2.53 -8.19
N PHE A 127 13.78 2.60 -7.19
CA PHE A 127 12.82 1.54 -6.84
C PHE A 127 13.46 0.20 -6.46
N ALA A 128 14.74 0.16 -6.11
CA ALA A 128 15.41 -1.10 -5.80
C ALA A 128 14.89 -1.72 -4.49
N GLY A 129 14.42 -2.97 -4.58
CA GLY A 129 13.75 -3.71 -3.50
C GLY A 129 14.59 -3.79 -2.21
N LYS A 130 15.92 -3.81 -2.31
CA LYS A 130 16.82 -3.80 -1.14
C LYS A 130 16.60 -2.61 -0.19
N TYR A 131 16.22 -1.45 -0.72
CA TYR A 131 15.91 -0.24 0.06
C TYR A 131 14.46 -0.21 0.53
N TYR A 132 13.55 -0.82 -0.24
CA TYR A 132 12.17 -1.01 0.15
C TYR A 132 12.07 -1.94 1.35
N TYR A 133 12.59 -3.18 1.28
CA TYR A 133 12.55 -4.14 2.38
C TYR A 133 13.43 -3.70 3.57
N GLY A 134 14.47 -2.93 3.29
CA GLY A 134 15.53 -2.62 4.25
C GLY A 134 16.55 -3.76 4.37
N ALA A 135 17.77 -3.42 4.80
CA ALA A 135 18.92 -4.32 4.69
C ALA A 135 18.76 -5.64 5.46
N ARG A 136 18.11 -5.64 6.63
CA ARG A 136 17.90 -6.85 7.45
C ARG A 136 16.92 -7.82 6.77
N GLU A 137 15.74 -7.32 6.39
CA GLU A 137 14.69 -8.15 5.79
C GLU A 137 15.10 -8.63 4.39
N TYR A 138 15.74 -7.77 3.59
CA TYR A 138 16.24 -8.16 2.27
C TYR A 138 17.21 -9.35 2.34
N ARG A 139 18.17 -9.32 3.29
CA ARG A 139 19.08 -10.46 3.52
C ARG A 139 18.34 -11.72 3.96
N HIS A 140 17.33 -11.58 4.82
CA HIS A 140 16.52 -12.71 5.28
C HIS A 140 15.78 -13.37 4.11
N ARG A 141 15.15 -12.58 3.25
CA ARG A 141 14.45 -13.08 2.06
C ARG A 141 15.40 -13.72 1.04
N LEU A 142 16.57 -13.15 0.80
CA LEU A 142 17.61 -13.78 -0.05
C LEU A 142 18.04 -15.16 0.47
N LYS A 143 18.24 -15.31 1.79
CA LYS A 143 18.56 -16.62 2.39
C LYS A 143 17.43 -17.62 2.20
N ARG A 144 16.17 -17.18 2.31
CA ARG A 144 15.00 -18.03 2.12
C ARG A 144 14.83 -18.48 0.67
N ALA A 145 15.05 -17.58 -0.29
CA ALA A 145 15.00 -17.89 -1.72
C ALA A 145 16.05 -18.94 -2.10
N ARG A 146 17.29 -18.81 -1.61
CA ARG A 146 18.37 -19.79 -1.85
C ARG A 146 18.12 -21.19 -1.27
N ARG A 147 17.23 -21.33 -0.28
CA ARG A 147 16.88 -22.64 0.28
C ARG A 147 15.76 -23.34 -0.48
N ARG A 148 15.11 -22.64 -1.41
CA ARG A 148 13.93 -23.11 -2.16
C ARG A 148 14.22 -23.40 -3.64
N GLY A 149 15.34 -22.91 -4.17
CA GLY A 149 15.86 -23.25 -5.50
C GLY A 149 16.96 -24.28 -5.37
#